data_AF-X1KD07-F1
#
_entry.id   AF-X1KD07-F1
#
_cell.length_a   1.000
_cell.length_b   1.000
_cell.length_c   1.000
_cell.angle_alpha   90.00
_cell.angle_beta   90.00
_cell.angle_gamma   90.00
#
_symmetry.space_group_name_H-M   'P 1'
#
loop_
_entity.id
_entity.type
_entity.pdbx_description
1 polymer ?
#
loop_
_entity_poly.entity_id
_entity_poly.type
_entity_poly.pdbx_seq_one_letter_code
_entity_poly.pdbx_strand_id
1 'polypeptide(L)' 'VYIETRRGRIRQKAYLTTGIDPRVVGVDYAWWFPEKGASSLYGWAESNINILTDNKPPFNRETGSTNLRGMLCKVYKI' A
#
# COMPACT_ATOMS: atom_id res chain seq x y z
N VAL A 1 -4.65 -10.40 4.51
CA VAL A 1 -3.19 -10.57 4.44
C VAL A 1 -2.53 -9.29 4.91
N TYR A 2 -1.34 -9.40 5.49
CA TYR A 2 -0.44 -8.27 5.64
C TYR A 2 0.34 -8.06 4.35
N ILE A 3 0.53 -6.80 3.98
CA ILE A 3 1.39 -6.35 2.89
C ILE A 3 2.41 -5.42 3.53
N GLU A 4 3.70 -5.71 3.35
CA GLU A 4 4.76 -5.02 4.06
C GLU A 4 5.90 -4.65 3.13
N THR A 5 6.40 -3.43 3.30
CA THR A 5 7.66 -2.97 2.72
C THR A 5 8.59 -2.58 3.87
N ARG A 6 9.82 -2.16 3.54
CA ARG A 6 10.74 -1.61 4.55
C ARG A 6 10.20 -0.40 5.33
N ARG A 7 9.08 0.20 4.88
CA ARG A 7 8.53 1.46 5.40
C ARG A 7 7.41 1.24 6.41
N GLY A 8 6.71 0.12 6.29
CA GLY A 8 5.55 -0.15 7.11
C GLY A 8 4.73 -1.31 6.55
N ARG A 9 3.59 -1.52 7.18
CA ARG A 9 2.72 -2.65 6.93
C ARG A 9 1.26 -2.22 6.97
N ILE A 10 0.47 -2.75 6.05
CA ILE A 10 -0.98 -2.57 5.99
C ILE A 10 -1.68 -3.93 5.93
N ARG A 11 -2.99 -3.94 6.14
CA ARG A 11 -3.86 -5.11 6.03
C ARG A 11 -4.94 -4.89 4.97
N GLN A 12 -5.06 -5.83 4.05
CA GLN A 12 -6.14 -5.89 3.06
C GLN A 12 -6.67 -7.33 2.91
N LYS A 13 -7.81 -7.50 2.24
CA LYS A 13 -8.37 -8.81 1.89
C LYS A 13 -7.73 -9.28 0.58
N ALA A 14 -7.19 -10.50 0.56
CA ALA A 14 -6.60 -11.04 -0.66
C ALA A 14 -7.70 -11.52 -1.63
N TYR A 15 -7.53 -11.19 -2.91
CA TYR A 15 -8.29 -11.73 -4.03
C TYR A 15 -7.30 -12.32 -5.03
N LEU A 16 -7.53 -13.57 -5.45
CA LEU A 16 -6.66 -14.25 -6.41
C LEU A 16 -7.16 -14.00 -7.83
N THR A 17 -6.25 -13.68 -8.74
CA THR A 17 -6.54 -13.46 -10.15
C THR A 17 -5.37 -13.96 -10.99
N THR A 18 -5.67 -14.41 -12.21
CA THR A 18 -4.66 -14.76 -13.24
C THR A 18 -4.38 -13.60 -14.20
N GLY A 19 -5.00 -12.43 -13.99
CA GLY A 19 -4.87 -11.26 -14.87
C GLY A 19 -3.61 -10.41 -14.66
N ILE A 20 -2.69 -10.79 -13.77
CA ILE A 20 -1.43 -10.10 -13.49
C ILE A 20 -0.26 -11.10 -13.42
N ASP A 21 0.97 -10.63 -13.61
CA ASP A 21 2.18 -11.46 -13.48
C ASP A 21 2.21 -12.14 -12.08
N PRO A 22 2.55 -13.43 -11.98
CA PRO A 22 2.48 -14.19 -10.73
C PRO A 22 3.41 -13.65 -9.62
N ARG A 23 4.36 -12.78 -9.94
CA ARG A 23 5.27 -12.14 -8.97
C ARG A 23 4.80 -10.76 -8.51
N VAL A 24 3.69 -10.27 -9.07
CA VAL A 24 3.15 -8.93 -8.80
C VAL A 24 1.89 -9.04 -7.95
N VAL A 25 1.73 -8.09 -7.04
CA VAL A 25 0.48 -7.91 -6.28
C VAL A 25 -0.12 -6.55 -6.59
N GLY A 26 -1.41 -6.54 -6.91
CA GLY A 26 -2.22 -5.32 -6.90
C GLY A 26 -2.60 -4.97 -5.46
N VAL A 27 -2.52 -3.69 -5.10
CA VAL A 27 -2.87 -3.20 -3.77
C VAL A 27 -3.88 -2.07 -3.95
N ASP A 28 -5.02 -2.18 -3.28
CA ASP A 28 -6.10 -1.21 -3.47
C ASP A 28 -5.73 0.15 -2.86
N TYR A 29 -6.11 1.21 -3.55
CA TYR A 29 -5.82 2.60 -3.20
C TYR A 29 -6.95 3.26 -2.42
N ALA A 30 -6.61 4.22 -1.55
CA ALA A 30 -7.54 5.10 -0.84
C ALA A 30 -8.56 4.42 0.11
N TRP A 31 -8.28 3.20 0.58
CA TRP A 31 -9.09 2.57 1.61
C TRP A 31 -8.84 3.15 3.01
N TRP A 32 -9.93 3.22 3.78
CA TRP A 32 -10.00 3.62 5.18
C TRP A 32 -11.28 3.01 5.81
N PHE A 33 -11.48 3.21 7.11
CA PHE A 33 -12.54 2.56 7.89
C PHE A 33 -13.48 3.60 8.54
N PRO A 34 -14.48 4.13 7.79
CA PRO A 34 -15.40 5.16 8.30
C PRO A 34 -16.11 4.76 9.60
N GLU A 35 -16.36 3.48 9.79
CA GLU A 35 -16.98 2.91 11.00
C GLU A 35 -16.13 3.09 12.27
N LYS A 36 -14.82 3.37 12.15
CA LYS A 36 -13.92 3.56 13.31
C LYS A 36 -13.93 4.98 13.89
N GLY A 37 -14.62 5.91 13.25
CA GLY A 37 -14.85 7.26 13.77
C GLY A 37 -13.61 8.17 13.81
N ALA A 38 -13.84 9.46 14.05
CA ALA A 38 -12.83 10.51 13.93
C ALA A 38 -11.70 10.42 14.97
N SER A 39 -11.96 9.87 16.17
CA SER A 39 -10.94 9.74 17.23
C SER A 39 -9.78 8.83 16.84
N SER A 40 -10.02 7.85 15.97
CA SER A 40 -8.99 6.98 15.39
C SER A 40 -8.47 7.47 14.03
N LEU A 41 -8.87 8.69 13.64
CA LEU A 41 -8.72 9.20 12.28
C LEU A 41 -9.30 8.19 11.25
N TYR A 42 -10.41 7.55 11.63
CA TYR A 42 -11.11 6.55 10.84
C TYR A 42 -10.24 5.37 10.38
N GLY A 43 -9.28 4.97 11.23
CA GLY A 43 -8.38 3.85 10.96
C GLY A 43 -7.57 3.97 9.66
N TRP A 44 -7.35 5.20 9.15
CA TRP A 44 -6.77 5.42 7.82
C TRP A 44 -5.46 4.66 7.58
N ALA A 45 -4.63 4.48 8.62
CA ALA A 45 -3.31 3.85 8.48
C ALA A 45 -3.37 2.32 8.30
N GLU A 46 -4.50 1.67 8.59
CA GLU A 46 -4.58 0.21 8.60
C GLU A 46 -4.60 -0.43 7.20
N SER A 47 -5.18 0.23 6.20
CA SER A 47 -5.36 -0.30 4.84
C SER A 47 -4.81 0.62 3.75
N ASN A 48 -4.25 1.77 4.11
CA ASN A 48 -3.78 2.79 3.17
C ASN A 48 -2.38 2.48 2.61
N ILE A 49 -2.31 2.22 1.30
CA ILE A 49 -1.07 1.94 0.57
C ILE A 49 0.01 3.01 0.73
N ASN A 50 -0.33 4.27 1.02
CA ASN A 50 0.67 5.33 1.19
C ASN A 50 1.66 5.03 2.33
N ILE A 51 1.25 4.24 3.33
CA ILE A 51 2.12 3.72 4.41
C ILE A 51 3.29 2.88 3.86
N LEU A 52 3.11 2.25 2.70
CA LEU A 52 4.11 1.40 2.06
C LEU A 52 5.08 2.18 1.15
N THR A 53 4.79 3.46 0.89
CA THR A 53 5.48 4.31 -0.10
C THR A 53 6.27 5.45 0.55
N ASP A 54 6.95 6.27 -0.25
CA ASP A 54 7.70 7.44 0.24
C ASP A 54 7.75 8.53 -0.80
N ASN A 55 7.76 9.76 -0.31
CA ASN A 55 7.82 10.98 -1.10
C ASN A 55 9.14 11.74 -0.91
N LYS A 56 10.17 11.10 -0.38
CA LYS A 56 11.53 11.64 -0.31
C LYS A 56 12.32 11.40 -1.61
N PRO A 57 13.37 12.20 -1.87
CA PRO A 57 14.29 11.97 -2.98
C PRO A 57 14.93 10.56 -2.97
N PRO A 58 15.41 10.07 -4.13
CA PRO A 58 15.47 10.76 -5.42
C PRO A 58 14.12 10.78 -6.14
N PHE A 59 13.81 11.93 -6.74
CA PHE A 59 12.63 12.08 -7.60
C PHE A 59 12.94 11.68 -9.04
N ASN A 60 11.89 11.42 -9.82
CA ASN A 60 12.04 11.25 -11.26
C ASN A 60 12.71 12.50 -11.86
N ARG A 61 13.77 12.28 -12.66
CA ARG A 61 14.60 13.35 -13.20
C ARG A 61 13.84 14.31 -14.12
N GLU A 62 12.93 13.79 -14.93
CA GLU A 62 12.26 14.57 -15.99
C GLU A 62 11.05 15.36 -15.48
N THR A 63 10.37 14.85 -14.43
CA THR A 63 9.08 15.38 -13.98
C THR A 63 9.03 15.73 -12.50
N GLY A 64 10.06 15.41 -11.72
CA GLY A 64 10.08 15.63 -10.27
C GLY A 64 9.09 14.74 -9.48
N SER A 65 8.52 13.70 -10.10
CA SER A 65 7.53 12.84 -9.46
C SER A 65 8.13 11.83 -8.47
N THR A 66 7.33 11.42 -7.49
CA THR A 66 7.67 10.35 -6.54
C THR A 66 7.42 8.97 -7.13
N ASN A 67 8.15 7.96 -6.66
CA ASN A 67 7.88 6.59 -7.08
C ASN A 67 6.80 5.93 -6.20
N LEU A 68 5.63 5.67 -6.80
CA LEU A 68 4.49 5.03 -6.14
C LEU A 68 4.19 3.63 -6.69
N ARG A 69 5.04 3.08 -7.58
CA ARG A 69 4.80 1.80 -8.27
C ARG A 69 6.07 0.96 -8.35
N GLY A 70 5.92 -0.34 -8.64
CA GLY A 70 7.07 -1.23 -8.87
C GLY A 70 7.99 -1.37 -7.64
N MET A 71 7.41 -1.44 -6.45
CA MET A 71 8.14 -1.60 -5.19
C MET A 71 8.09 -3.06 -4.73
N LEU A 72 9.17 -3.52 -4.11
CA LEU A 72 9.21 -4.84 -3.48
C LEU A 72 8.38 -4.84 -2.20
N CYS A 73 7.62 -5.91 -2.00
CA CYS A 73 6.85 -6.14 -0.78
C CYS A 73 6.86 -7.63 -0.41
N LYS A 74 6.56 -7.90 0.86
CA LYS A 74 6.20 -9.24 1.35
C LYS A 74 4.70 -9.28 1.59
N VAL A 75 4.10 -10.44 1.32
CA VAL A 75 2.69 -10.71 1.62
C VAL A 75 2.60 -11.96 2.48
N TYR A 76 1.88 -11.88 3.59
CA TYR A 76 1.75 -12.99 4.54
C TYR A 76 0.39 -12.98 5.26
N LYS A 77 0.05 -14.12 5.88
CA LYS A 77 -1.21 -14.25 6.62
C LYS A 77 -1.23 -13.29 7.82
N ILE A 78 -2.43 -12.83 8.19
CA ILE A 78 -2.65 -12.05 9.41
C ILE A 78 -2.42 -12.94 10.63
#